data_AF-A0A1E4LZG8-F1
#
_entry.id   AF-A0A1E4LZG8-F1
#
_cell.length_a   1.000
_cell.length_b   1.000
_cell.length_c   1.000
_cell.angle_alpha   90.00
_cell.angle_beta   90.00
_cell.angle_gamma   90.00
#
_symmetry.space_group_name_H-M   'P 1'
#
loop_
_entity.id
_entity.type
_entity.pdbx_description
1 polymer ?
#
loop_
_entity_poly.entity_id
_entity_poly.type
_entity_poly.pdbx_seq_one_letter_code
_entity_poly.pdbx_strand_id
1 'polypeptide(L)' 'MKGPIAVQNGNLTLTVSDYTVATTWPDGKQTYSSACGTEVVRRQTDGTWCLIIDNPTRTA' A
#
# COMPACT_ATOMS: atom_id res chain seq x y z
N MET A 1 -15.01 -10.14 -4.01
CA MET A 1 -13.78 -9.50 -3.47
C MET A 1 -14.22 -8.52 -2.41
N LYS A 2 -13.65 -8.56 -1.20
CA LYS A 2 -13.89 -7.49 -0.21
C LYS A 2 -13.17 -6.24 -0.73
N GLY A 3 -13.83 -5.10 -0.72
CA GLY A 3 -13.22 -3.83 -1.12
C GLY A 3 -12.04 -3.47 -0.21
N PRO A 4 -11.25 -2.44 -0.58
CA PRO A 4 -10.14 -1.96 0.25
C PRO A 4 -10.63 -1.62 1.66
N ILE A 5 -9.83 -1.97 2.67
CA ILE A 5 -10.13 -1.62 4.06
C ILE A 5 -9.45 -0.28 4.34
N ALA A 6 -10.19 0.67 4.91
CA ALA A 6 -9.66 1.91 5.44
C ALA A 6 -10.27 2.17 6.83
N VAL A 7 -9.43 2.28 7.85
CA VAL A 7 -9.84 2.61 9.22
C VAL A 7 -9.13 3.90 9.62
N GLN A 8 -9.89 4.98 9.78
CA GLN A 8 -9.37 6.30 10.10
C GLN A 8 -9.50 6.62 11.60
N ASN A 9 -8.44 7.21 12.17
CA ASN A 9 -8.42 7.81 13.50
C ASN A 9 -7.74 9.17 13.45
N GLY A 10 -8.54 10.24 13.47
CA GLY A 10 -8.06 11.62 13.30
C GLY A 10 -7.38 11.78 11.93
N ASN A 11 -6.11 12.20 11.94
CA ASN A 11 -5.32 12.40 10.73
C ASN A 11 -4.56 11.14 10.29
N LEU A 12 -4.73 9.99 10.96
CA LEU A 12 -4.11 8.73 10.58
C LEU A 12 -5.15 7.79 9.99
N THR A 13 -4.77 7.01 8.98
CA THR A 13 -5.60 5.95 8.42
C THR A 13 -4.76 4.70 8.23
N LEU A 14 -5.26 3.57 8.72
CA LEU A 14 -4.78 2.24 8.37
C LEU A 14 -5.47 1.82 7.06
N THR A 15 -4.69 1.49 6.04
CA THR A 15 -5.18 0.94 4.77
C THR A 15 -4.74 -0.51 4.61
N VAL A 16 -5.58 -1.31 3.96
CA VAL A 16 -5.25 -2.67 3.54
C VAL A 16 -5.68 -2.82 2.09
N SER A 17 -4.74 -3.19 1.24
CA SER A 17 -4.90 -3.22 -0.21
C SER A 17 -4.40 -4.52 -0.82
N ASP A 18 -5.12 -5.05 -1.80
CA ASP A 18 -4.59 -6.09 -2.70
C ASP A 18 -3.97 -5.38 -3.91
N TYR A 19 -2.74 -5.73 -4.28
CA TYR A 19 -2.02 -5.08 -5.37
C TYR A 19 -1.24 -6.06 -6.24
N THR A 20 -0.92 -5.62 -7.46
CA THR A 20 -0.07 -6.36 -8.41
C THR A 20 1.09 -5.48 -8.88
N VAL A 21 2.30 -6.05 -8.96
CA VAL A 21 3.51 -5.36 -9.43
C VAL A 21 4.03 -6.04 -10.68
N ALA A 22 4.38 -5.23 -11.69
CA ALA A 22 5.18 -5.65 -12.82
C ALA A 22 6.63 -5.24 -12.58
N THR A 23 7.54 -6.22 -12.56
CA THR A 23 8.98 -6.00 -12.41
C THR A 23 9.67 -6.27 -13.74
N THR A 24 10.40 -5.29 -14.26
CA THR A 24 11.29 -5.46 -15.40
C THR A 24 12.70 -5.73 -14.88
N TRP A 25 13.27 -6.88 -15.26
CA TRP A 25 14.62 -7.29 -14.91
C TRP A 25 15.68 -6.65 -15.83
N PRO A 26 16.97 -6.66 -15.45
CA PRO A 26 18.05 -6.11 -16.29
C PRO A 26 18.17 -6.74 -17.69
N ASP A 27 17.66 -7.96 -17.88
CA ASP A 27 17.60 -8.66 -19.16
C ASP A 27 16.40 -8.24 -20.03
N GLY A 28 15.56 -7.31 -19.54
CA GLY A 28 14.34 -6.85 -20.19
C GLY A 28 13.12 -7.75 -19.97
N LYS A 29 13.25 -8.87 -19.26
CA LYS A 29 12.13 -9.77 -18.97
C LYS A 29 11.21 -9.15 -17.92
N GLN A 30 9.90 -9.29 -18.11
CA GLN A 30 8.91 -8.91 -17.11
C GLN A 30 8.45 -10.10 -16.26
N THR A 31 8.25 -9.85 -14.97
CA THR A 31 7.57 -10.76 -14.04
C THR A 31 6.46 -10.02 -13.32
N TYR A 32 5.36 -10.71 -13.02
CA TYR A 32 4.24 -10.16 -12.28
C TYR A 32 4.13 -10.85 -10.91
N SER A 33 3.94 -10.07 -9.87
CA SER A 33 3.66 -10.55 -8.51
C SER A 33 2.39 -9.92 -7.98
N SER A 34 1.66 -10.66 -7.14
CA SER A 34 0.50 -10.17 -6.40
C SER A 34 0.79 -10.26 -4.92
N ALA A 35 0.38 -9.26 -4.16
CA ALA A 35 0.57 -9.21 -2.72
C ALA A 35 -0.57 -8.44 -2.06
N CYS A 36 -0.60 -8.50 -0.73
CA CYS A 36 -1.53 -7.75 0.07
C CYS A 36 -0.75 -6.87 1.04
N GLY A 37 -0.92 -5.55 0.90
CA GLY A 37 -0.25 -4.54 1.68
C GLY A 37 -1.04 -4.13 2.91
N THR A 38 -0.34 -3.58 3.89
CA THR A 38 -0.92 -2.84 5.02
C THR A 38 -0.10 -1.59 5.23
N GLU A 39 -0.74 -0.42 5.10
CA GLU A 39 -0.05 0.86 5.15
C GLU A 39 -0.69 1.77 6.20
N VAL A 40 0.13 2.65 6.77
CA VAL A 40 -0.38 3.77 7.57
C VAL A 40 -0.13 5.04 6.78
N VAL A 41 -1.20 5.78 6.52
CA VAL A 41 -1.14 7.09 5.88
C VAL A 41 -1.54 8.19 6.87
N ARG A 42 -0.95 9.37 6.71
CA ARG A 42 -1.26 10.57 7.50
C ARG A 42 -1.74 11.70 6.60
N ARG A 43 -2.87 12.32 6.97
CA ARG A 43 -3.33 13.58 6.39
C ARG A 43 -2.51 14.74 6.95
N GLN A 44 -1.85 15.46 6.06
CA GLN A 44 -1.06 16.65 6.38
C GLN A 44 -1.97 17.86 6.59
N THR A 45 -1.39 18.96 7.09
CA THR A 45 -2.12 20.22 7.34
C THR A 45 -2.63 20.88 6.07
N ASP A 46 -2.00 20.62 4.93
CA ASP A 46 -2.44 21.07 3.60
C ASP A 46 -3.52 20.15 2.98
N GLY A 47 -3.92 19.10 3.70
CA GLY A 47 -4.94 18.16 3.29
C GLY A 47 -4.44 16.98 2.45
N THR A 48 -3.16 16.95 2.06
CA THR A 48 -2.54 15.82 1.34
C THR A 48 -2.41 14.59 2.24
N TRP A 49 -2.29 13.40 1.65
CA TRP A 49 -2.01 12.17 2.39
C TRP A 49 -0.59 11.68 2.06
N CYS A 50 0.17 11.31 3.09
CA CYS A 50 1.48 10.70 2.92
C CYS A 50 1.50 9.31 3.57
N LEU A 51 2.11 8.35 2.88
CA LEU A 51 2.46 7.07 3.49
C LEU A 51 3.56 7.31 4.55
N ILE A 52 3.36 6.79 5.76
CA ILE A 52 4.31 6.92 6.88
C ILE A 52 4.83 5.57 7.39
N ILE A 53 4.10 4.48 7.13
CA ILE A 53 4.55 3.09 7.36
C ILE A 53 4.07 2.25 6.18
N ASP A 54 4.95 1.44 5.62
CA ASP A 54 4.66 0.48 4.55
C ASP A 54 4.98 -0.94 5.04
N ASN A 55 4.00 -1.84 4.94
CA ASN A 55 4.20 -3.28 5.05
C ASN A 55 3.63 -3.94 3.78
N PRO A 56 4.46 -4.19 2.75
CA PRO A 56 3.98 -4.64 1.45
C PRO A 56 3.44 -6.07 1.44
N THR A 57 3.74 -6.91 2.44
CA THR A 57 3.42 -8.36 2.35
C THR A 57 2.59 -8.93 3.50
N ARG A 58 2.01 -8.06 4.35
CA ARG A 58 1.27 -8.41 5.59
C ARG A 58 2.05 -9.22 6.65
N THR A 59 3.13 -9.92 6.29
CA THR A 59 3.97 -10.70 7.22
C THR A 59 5.24 -9.94 7.57
N ALA A 60 5.57 -9.94 8.87
CA ALA A 60 6.85 -9.45 9.40
C ALA A 60 7.95 -10.54 9.28
#